data_AF-A0A1W9ZYM2-F1
#
_entry.id   AF-A0A1W9ZYM2-F1
#
_cell.length_a   1.000
_cell.length_b   1.000
_cell.length_c   1.000
_cell.angle_alpha   90.00
_cell.angle_beta   90.00
_cell.angle_gamma   90.00
#
_symmetry.space_group_name_H-M   'P 1'
#
loop_
_entity.id
_entity.type
_entity.pdbx_description
1 polymer ?
#
loop_
_entity_poly.entity_id
_entity_poly.type
_entity_poly.pdbx_seq_one_letter_code
_entity_poly.pdbx_strand_id
1 'polypeptide(L)'
;MQLPEFRYHPEHHCGDAAAFLGPAGSKEVANLPDALEALRREGRSHGWPPEQIEDYIAALATGDAQPTAYLFRCQVCEVHLAYSDFT
;
A
#
# COMPACT_ATOMS: atom_id res chain seq x y z
N MET A 1 -2.69 8.26 28.02
CA MET A 1 -1.78 8.84 27.00
C MET A 1 -1.93 7.97 25.76
N GLN A 2 -2.86 8.35 24.87
CA GLN A 2 -3.10 7.65 23.62
C GLN A 2 -1.90 7.94 22.70
N LEU A 3 -1.13 6.92 22.33
CA LEU A 3 -0.10 7.05 21.30
C LEU A 3 -0.81 7.47 20.00
N PRO A 4 -0.32 8.46 19.24
CA PRO A 4 -0.88 8.71 17.92
C PRO A 4 -0.68 7.44 17.10
N GLU A 5 -1.78 6.89 16.61
CA GLU A 5 -1.78 5.87 15.57
C GLU A 5 -1.07 6.52 14.37
N PHE A 6 0.24 6.33 14.24
CA PHE A 6 0.98 6.71 13.04
C PHE A 6 0.49 5.78 11.92
N ARG A 7 -0.70 6.07 11.39
CA ARG A 7 -1.12 5.53 10.11
C ARG A 7 -0.03 5.92 9.13
N TYR A 8 0.48 4.93 8.44
CA TYR A 8 1.27 5.18 7.26
C TYR A 8 0.38 5.95 6.28
N HIS A 9 0.87 7.10 5.81
CA HIS A 9 0.18 7.96 4.85
C HIS A 9 0.91 7.87 3.51
N PRO A 10 0.62 6.86 2.68
CA PRO A 10 1.23 6.72 1.36
C PRO A 10 0.90 7.87 0.40
N GLU A 11 -0.12 8.69 0.71
CA GLU A 11 -0.41 9.93 0.00
C GLU A 11 0.69 11.01 0.17
N HIS A 12 1.65 10.84 1.10
CA HIS A 12 2.77 11.78 1.29
C HIS A 12 4.12 11.07 1.35
N HIS A 13 5.11 11.59 0.61
CA HIS A 13 6.50 11.14 0.66
C HIS A 13 7.45 12.29 0.34
N CYS A 14 8.65 12.31 0.94
CA CYS A 14 9.63 13.40 0.77
C CYS A 14 9.10 14.78 1.20
N GLY A 15 8.08 14.82 2.06
CA GLY A 15 7.43 16.06 2.49
C GLY A 15 6.44 16.65 1.49
N ASP A 16 6.10 15.93 0.43
CA ASP A 16 5.13 16.36 -0.59
C ASP A 16 4.09 15.26 -0.90
N ALA A 17 3.02 15.62 -1.60
CA ALA A 17 1.99 14.68 -1.98
C ALA A 17 2.48 13.73 -3.09
N ALA A 18 2.20 12.44 -2.94
CA ALA A 18 2.47 11.48 -4.00
C ALA A 18 1.37 11.55 -5.08
N ALA A 19 1.75 11.41 -6.34
CA ALA A 19 0.82 11.38 -7.46
C ALA A 19 -0.01 10.09 -7.42
N PHE A 20 -1.33 10.21 -7.41
CA PHE A 20 -2.22 9.05 -7.49
C PHE A 20 -2.18 8.43 -8.88
N LEU A 21 -1.97 7.10 -8.95
CA LEU A 21 -1.88 6.34 -10.19
C LEU A 21 -3.11 5.49 -10.49
N GLY A 22 -3.93 5.18 -9.48
CA GLY A 22 -5.15 4.38 -9.64
C GLY A 22 -5.23 3.16 -8.71
N PRO A 23 -6.35 2.41 -8.76
CA PRO A 23 -6.47 1.12 -8.11
C PRO A 23 -5.56 0.07 -8.79
N ALA A 24 -5.13 -0.92 -8.02
CA ALA A 24 -4.17 -1.93 -8.44
C ALA A 24 -4.45 -3.28 -7.80
N GLY A 25 -4.41 -4.32 -8.63
CA GLY A 25 -4.46 -5.71 -8.19
C GLY A 25 -3.09 -6.29 -7.92
N SER A 26 -3.08 -7.57 -7.53
CA SER A 26 -1.88 -8.34 -7.19
C SER A 26 -0.82 -8.33 -8.30
N LYS A 27 -1.25 -8.37 -9.57
CA LYS A 27 -0.35 -8.35 -10.73
C LYS A 27 0.34 -7.00 -10.93
N GLU A 28 -0.37 -5.89 -10.75
CA GLU A 28 0.22 -4.55 -10.87
C GLU A 28 1.23 -4.29 -9.76
N VAL A 29 0.86 -4.60 -8.50
CA VAL A 29 1.78 -4.39 -7.37
C VAL A 29 2.98 -5.33 -7.42
N ALA A 30 2.84 -6.56 -7.96
CA ALA A 30 3.95 -7.50 -8.09
C ALA A 30 5.13 -6.98 -8.94
N ASN A 31 4.87 -6.03 -9.84
CA ASN A 31 5.90 -5.40 -10.67
C ASN A 31 6.56 -4.19 -10.02
N LEU A 32 6.10 -3.78 -8.82
CA LEU A 32 6.51 -2.58 -8.12
C LEU A 32 7.02 -2.96 -6.71
N PRO A 33 8.34 -3.24 -6.55
CA PRO A 33 8.88 -3.76 -5.29
C PRO A 33 8.65 -2.82 -4.10
N ASP A 34 8.73 -1.51 -4.31
CA ASP A 34 8.48 -0.52 -3.26
C ASP A 34 7.01 -0.50 -2.80
N ALA A 35 6.08 -0.68 -3.74
CA ALA A 35 4.65 -0.77 -3.45
C ALA A 35 4.32 -2.05 -2.67
N LEU A 36 4.95 -3.17 -3.02
CA LEU A 36 4.86 -4.41 -2.25
C LEU A 36 5.36 -4.24 -0.81
N GLU A 37 6.53 -3.62 -0.63
CA GLU A 37 7.07 -3.39 0.71
C GLU A 37 6.19 -2.43 1.53
N ALA A 38 5.57 -1.45 0.88
CA ALA A 38 4.60 -0.56 1.50
C ALA A 38 3.40 -1.35 2.07
N LEU A 39 2.76 -2.19 1.26
CA LEU A 39 1.65 -3.06 1.69
C LEU A 39 2.06 -4.03 2.80
N ARG A 40 3.26 -4.61 2.69
CA ARG A 40 3.79 -5.50 3.73
C ARG A 40 4.02 -4.78 5.04
N ARG A 41 4.57 -3.56 4.99
CA ARG A 41 4.76 -2.72 6.18
C ARG A 41 3.43 -2.35 6.80
N GLU A 42 2.43 -2.08 5.97
CA GLU A 42 1.07 -1.81 6.42
C GLU A 42 0.48 -3.01 7.16
N GLY A 43 0.43 -4.20 6.54
CA GLY A 43 -0.08 -5.41 7.18
C GLY A 43 0.66 -5.75 8.49
N ARG A 44 1.99 -5.55 8.54
CA ARG A 44 2.77 -5.68 9.79
C ARG A 44 2.33 -4.69 10.87
N SER A 45 2.00 -3.45 10.49
CA SER A 45 1.49 -2.43 11.41
C SER A 45 0.09 -2.75 11.95
N HIS A 46 -0.70 -3.51 11.18
CA HIS A 46 -1.96 -4.13 11.62
C HIS A 46 -1.76 -5.39 12.48
N GLY A 47 -0.51 -5.81 12.71
CA GLY A 47 -0.18 -6.99 13.52
C GLY A 47 -0.39 -8.32 12.82
N TRP A 48 -0.55 -8.33 11.50
CA TRP A 48 -0.76 -9.57 10.74
C TRP A 48 0.53 -10.39 10.62
N PRO A 49 0.42 -11.73 10.64
CA PRO A 49 1.56 -12.60 10.34
C PRO A 49 1.95 -12.47 8.86
N PRO A 50 3.24 -12.72 8.51
CA PRO A 50 3.73 -12.60 7.13
C PRO A 50 2.92 -13.40 6.11
N GLU A 51 2.45 -14.60 6.46
CA GLU A 51 1.65 -15.43 5.56
C GLU A 51 0.32 -14.77 5.18
N GLN A 52 -0.40 -14.21 6.16
CA GLN A 52 -1.67 -13.52 5.94
C GLN A 52 -1.48 -12.27 5.08
N ILE A 53 -0.36 -11.58 5.25
CA ILE A 53 -0.01 -10.40 4.44
C ILE A 53 0.18 -10.79 2.98
N GLU A 54 0.94 -11.85 2.70
CA GLU A 54 1.16 -12.30 1.33
C GLU A 54 -0.11 -12.88 0.69
N ASP A 55 -0.93 -13.63 1.45
CA ASP A 55 -2.25 -14.10 0.98
C ASP A 55 -3.17 -12.93 0.61
N TYR A 56 -3.20 -11.87 1.44
CA TYR A 56 -3.98 -10.68 1.16
C TYR A 56 -3.48 -9.95 -0.11
N ILE A 57 -2.16 -9.76 -0.22
CA ILE A 57 -1.54 -9.14 -1.41
C ILE A 57 -1.88 -9.94 -2.67
N ALA A 58 -1.87 -11.29 -2.59
CA ALA A 58 -2.24 -12.16 -3.70
C ALA A 58 -3.73 -12.04 -4.08
N ALA A 59 -4.60 -11.77 -3.12
CA ALA A 59 -6.04 -11.59 -3.31
C ALA A 59 -6.44 -10.23 -3.89
N LEU A 60 -5.51 -9.26 -3.98
CA LEU A 60 -5.80 -7.93 -4.51
C LEU A 60 -6.33 -7.98 -5.94
N ALA A 61 -7.46 -7.34 -6.16
CA ALA A 61 -8.12 -7.19 -7.44
C ALA A 61 -7.96 -5.77 -8.01
N THR A 62 -7.95 -5.66 -9.33
CA THR A 62 -7.93 -4.39 -10.06
C THR A 62 -9.35 -3.89 -10.33
N GLY A 63 -9.53 -2.56 -10.41
CA GLY A 63 -10.82 -1.94 -10.72
C GLY A 63 -11.69 -1.79 -9.48
N ASP A 64 -13.00 -2.01 -9.60
CA ASP A 64 -13.98 -1.83 -8.51
C ASP A 64 -14.12 -3.05 -7.58
N ALA A 65 -13.40 -4.14 -7.87
CA ALA A 65 -13.43 -5.36 -7.05
C ALA A 65 -12.58 -5.21 -5.78
N GLN A 66 -13.00 -5.87 -4.70
CA GLN A 66 -12.31 -5.83 -3.39
C GLN A 66 -11.72 -7.22 -3.04
N PRO A 67 -10.61 -7.27 -2.28
CA PRO A 67 -9.81 -6.14 -1.82
C PRO A 67 -9.01 -5.50 -2.96
N THR A 68 -8.76 -4.19 -2.92
CA THR A 68 -7.92 -3.48 -3.92
C THR A 68 -6.84 -2.64 -3.23
N ALA A 69 -5.71 -2.44 -3.90
CA ALA A 69 -4.69 -1.50 -3.47
C ALA A 69 -4.81 -0.19 -4.26
N TYR A 70 -4.31 0.90 -3.69
CA TYR A 70 -4.24 2.20 -4.34
C TYR A 70 -2.78 2.57 -4.53
N LEU A 71 -2.38 2.79 -5.78
CA LEU A 71 -1.00 3.12 -6.14
C LEU A 71 -0.76 4.62 -6.19
N PHE A 72 0.41 5.00 -5.69
CA PHE A 72 0.93 6.35 -5.75
C PHE A 72 2.39 6.35 -6.20
N ARG A 73 2.86 7.49 -6.71
CA ARG A 73 4.28 7.71 -7.02
C ARG A 73 4.75 9.03 -6.45
N CYS A 74 5.81 9.01 -5.66
CA CYS A 74 6.43 10.25 -5.17
C CYS A 74 6.93 11.09 -6.36
N GLN A 75 6.60 12.38 -6.41
CA GLN A 75 7.08 13.25 -7.49
C GLN A 75 8.54 13.67 -7.33
N VAL A 76 9.13 13.46 -6.14
CA VAL A 76 10.51 13.86 -5.83
C VAL A 76 11.51 12.73 -6.11
N CYS A 77 11.22 11.52 -5.63
CA CYS A 77 12.14 10.37 -5.72
C CYS A 77 11.62 9.21 -6.58
N GLU A 78 10.42 9.35 -7.16
CA GLU A 78 9.80 8.37 -8.07
C GLU A 78 9.51 6.98 -7.47
N VAL A 79 9.67 6.81 -6.16
CA VAL A 79 9.29 5.58 -5.47
C VAL A 79 7.78 5.32 -5.59
N HIS A 80 7.41 4.05 -5.75
CA HIS A 80 6.02 3.62 -5.77
C HIS A 80 5.56 3.30 -4.35
N LEU A 81 4.37 3.78 -4.01
CA LEU A 81 3.73 3.57 -2.72
C LEU A 81 2.40 2.88 -2.97
N ALA A 82 1.97 2.08 -1.99
CA ALA A 82 0.67 1.46 -2.02
C ALA A 82 0.03 1.49 -0.63
N TYR A 83 -1.29 1.59 -0.65
CA TYR A 83 -2.21 1.49 0.48
C TYR A 83 -3.26 0.44 0.15
N SER A 84 -3.79 -0.28 1.13
CA SER A 84 -5.06 -0.98 0.97
C SER A 84 -5.94 -0.75 2.19
N ASP A 85 -7.23 -0.50 1.93
CA ASP A 85 -8.20 -0.39 3.01
C ASP A 85 -8.54 -1.81 3.51
N PHE A 86 -7.78 -2.27 4.51
CA PHE A 86 -8.05 -3.54 5.18
C PHE A 86 -9.39 -3.42 5.93
N THR A 87 -10.46 -3.93 5.32
CA THR A 87 -11.80 -3.99 5.90
C THR A 87 -12.09 -5.33 6.57
#